data_AF-A0AAX6PJ75-F1
#
_entry.id   AF-A0AAX6PJ75-F1
#
_cell.length_a   1.000
_cell.length_b   1.000
_cell.length_c   1.000
_cell.angle_alpha   90.00
_cell.angle_beta   90.00
_cell.angle_gamma   90.00
#
_symmetry.space_group_name_H-M   'P 1'
#
loop_
_entity.id
_entity.type
_entity.pdbx_description
1 polymer ?
#
loop_
_entity_poly.entity_id
_entity_poly.type
_entity_poly.pdbx_seq_one_letter_code
_entity_poly.pdbx_strand_id
1 'polypeptide(L)'
;MMMTEDLMNRELEAERGKEERQGRELGPVSSSFCRRATVLTTIDTPTGGILKILKDVLTMSNSIFPFVCLGFWWFTCILKDSVTETLPKVNMTGAISGYSFKQCPHQISACNKNVYVGLDMKGMNYNGSFAGSAQECQERCTNDIHCHFFTYATRHFPSIEHRNFCLLKHTQTGTPTSIRNLNNVVSGFSLKSCALSELACIRDMFPNTVFADSNIQSVLAPDAFVCRRICTHHPSCLFFTFFSQEWSKESQRNLCLLKTSESGIPTTRIQKNKAISGFSLQNCRHSIPVFCHSSFYLDTDFLGEELDIADVKGHEACQKMCTNAIRCQFFTYSPPQESCNERKGKCYLKLSSNGSPTKILHGRGGISGYTLRLCKMDNICTTKIKPRIVGGTVSVRGEWPWQITLHITAPSRGHLCGGSIIGNQWILTAAHCFDGVESPKILRIYGGIVNQSEINEDTPFFGVQEIIIHDQYKMVESGYDIALLKLETSMNYTDSQRPICLPSKGDRNVIYNDCWVTGWGYTKLRDSIKNTLQKAEIPLVSNEECQARYRKHKITNKMICAGYSEGGKDACKGDSGGPLSCKHNQVWHLVGITSWGEGCGQRGRPGVYTNVVKYLDWILEKTQSL
;
A
#
# COMPACT_ATOMS: atom_id res chain seq x y z
N MET A 1 68.34 -13.80 -9.00
CA MET A 1 68.85 -12.93 -10.09
C MET A 1 67.82 -12.94 -11.19
N MET A 2 67.15 -11.79 -11.37
CA MET A 2 66.36 -11.34 -12.52
C MET A 2 65.28 -12.28 -13.09
N MET A 3 64.02 -11.92 -12.83
CA MET A 3 62.96 -11.65 -13.82
C MET A 3 61.60 -11.65 -13.10
N THR A 4 61.05 -10.47 -12.79
CA THR A 4 59.59 -10.26 -12.58
C THR A 4 59.14 -8.79 -12.49
N GLU A 5 60.02 -7.79 -12.59
CA GLU A 5 59.60 -6.37 -12.52
C GLU A 5 59.15 -5.76 -13.87
N ASP A 6 59.46 -6.40 -15.01
CA ASP A 6 59.16 -5.85 -16.35
C ASP A 6 57.76 -6.19 -16.91
N LEU A 7 57.03 -7.12 -16.30
CA LEU A 7 55.68 -7.50 -16.75
C LEU A 7 54.57 -6.70 -16.06
N MET A 8 54.80 -6.22 -14.83
CA MET A 8 53.79 -5.47 -14.07
C MET A 8 53.69 -3.99 -14.51
N ASN A 9 54.78 -3.42 -15.03
CA ASN A 9 54.78 -2.03 -15.52
C ASN A 9 54.17 -1.86 -16.92
N ARG A 10 54.05 -2.93 -17.72
CA ARG A 10 53.43 -2.86 -19.05
C ARG A 10 51.90 -2.94 -19.04
N GLU A 11 51.30 -3.47 -17.98
CA GLU A 11 49.83 -3.49 -17.82
C GLU A 11 49.28 -2.18 -17.21
N LEU A 12 50.08 -1.47 -16.41
CA LEU A 12 49.67 -0.20 -15.77
C LEU A 12 49.69 1.02 -16.72
N GLU A 13 50.48 0.99 -17.80
CA GLU A 13 50.48 2.07 -18.81
C GLU A 13 49.38 1.90 -19.89
N ALA A 14 48.81 0.71 -20.04
CA ALA A 14 47.74 0.45 -21.00
C ALA A 14 46.33 0.89 -20.51
N GLU A 15 46.11 0.96 -19.19
CA GLU A 15 44.85 1.46 -18.62
C GLU A 15 44.83 2.98 -18.41
N ARG A 16 46.00 3.61 -18.23
CA ARG A 16 46.10 5.08 -18.08
C ARG A 16 45.84 5.86 -19.38
N GLY A 17 45.98 5.22 -20.53
CA GLY A 17 45.75 5.83 -21.85
C GLY A 17 44.31 5.84 -22.36
N LYS A 18 43.35 5.27 -21.63
CA LYS A 18 41.93 5.15 -22.07
C LYS A 18 40.94 6.08 -21.36
N GLU A 19 41.33 6.77 -20.29
CA GLU A 19 40.43 7.69 -19.57
C GLU A 19 40.57 9.18 -19.96
N GLU A 20 41.55 9.56 -20.79
CA GLU A 20 41.76 10.97 -21.19
C GLU A 20 41.17 11.38 -22.56
N ARG A 21 40.32 10.55 -23.19
CA ARG A 21 39.59 10.93 -24.41
C ARG A 21 38.11 10.62 -24.35
N GLN A 22 37.37 11.30 -23.47
CA GLN A 22 35.94 11.57 -23.68
C GLN A 22 35.47 12.74 -22.80
N GLY A 23 35.48 13.94 -23.38
CA GLY A 23 34.81 15.10 -22.82
C GLY A 23 33.32 15.12 -23.16
N ARG A 24 32.51 15.51 -22.18
CA ARG A 24 31.09 15.98 -22.24
C ARG A 24 30.01 14.93 -22.57
N GLU A 25 29.23 14.55 -21.55
CA GLU A 25 27.85 15.01 -21.32
C GLU A 25 27.35 14.46 -19.96
N LEU A 26 26.89 15.34 -19.07
CA LEU A 26 26.29 14.99 -17.78
C LEU A 26 24.85 14.46 -18.03
N GLY A 27 24.73 13.15 -18.27
CA GLY A 27 23.46 12.43 -18.27
C GLY A 27 23.02 12.00 -16.85
N PRO A 28 21.73 11.67 -16.63
CA PRO A 28 21.14 11.55 -15.30
C PRO A 28 21.65 10.31 -14.55
N VAL A 29 22.27 10.58 -13.40
CA VAL A 29 22.67 9.59 -12.39
C VAL A 29 21.41 9.03 -11.71
N SER A 30 20.79 8.00 -12.27
CA SER A 30 19.55 7.41 -11.70
C SER A 30 19.54 5.88 -11.62
N SER A 31 20.16 5.16 -12.56
CA SER A 31 20.03 3.69 -12.61
C SER A 31 21.06 2.92 -11.76
N SER A 32 22.25 3.49 -11.53
CA SER A 32 23.33 2.78 -10.81
C SER A 32 23.14 2.74 -9.29
N PHE A 33 22.55 3.79 -8.70
CA PHE A 33 22.31 3.87 -7.25
C PHE A 33 21.20 2.91 -6.78
N CYS A 34 20.13 2.71 -7.56
CA CYS A 34 19.06 1.78 -7.22
C CYS A 34 19.50 0.31 -7.27
N ARG A 35 20.42 -0.07 -8.17
CA ARG A 35 21.00 -1.43 -8.18
C ARG A 35 22.01 -1.63 -7.04
N ARG A 36 22.78 -0.60 -6.68
CA ARG A 36 23.76 -0.60 -5.57
C ARG A 36 23.14 -0.49 -4.17
N ALA A 37 21.81 -0.38 -4.04
CA ALA A 37 21.10 -0.60 -2.78
C ALA A 37 21.19 -2.08 -2.33
N THR A 38 21.71 -2.97 -3.17
CA THR A 38 22.07 -4.34 -2.84
C THR A 38 23.55 -4.42 -2.50
N VAL A 39 23.85 -4.60 -1.21
CA VAL A 39 25.10 -5.07 -0.56
C VAL A 39 26.35 -5.10 -1.48
N LEU A 40 27.25 -4.15 -1.29
CA LEU A 40 28.66 -4.29 -1.68
C LEU A 40 29.41 -5.04 -0.57
N THR A 41 29.43 -6.37 -0.66
CA THR A 41 30.54 -7.30 -0.32
C THR A 41 30.02 -8.72 -0.19
N THR A 42 30.51 -9.61 -1.04
CA THR A 42 30.41 -11.07 -0.92
C THR A 42 31.27 -11.57 0.25
N ILE A 43 30.66 -12.20 1.25
CA ILE A 43 31.36 -13.11 2.17
C ILE A 43 30.47 -14.33 2.38
N ASP A 44 30.85 -15.45 1.77
CA ASP A 44 30.26 -16.78 1.98
C ASP A 44 30.63 -17.29 3.37
N THR A 45 29.72 -17.15 4.34
CA THR A 45 29.74 -17.88 5.63
C THR A 45 28.30 -18.13 6.10
N PRO A 46 28.01 -19.03 7.07
CA PRO A 46 26.65 -19.47 7.43
C PRO A 46 25.81 -18.43 8.19
N THR A 47 26.05 -17.13 7.95
CA THR A 47 25.54 -15.95 8.65
C THR A 47 24.32 -15.30 7.97
N GLY A 48 23.61 -16.02 7.09
CA GLY A 48 22.48 -15.52 6.32
C GLY A 48 21.31 -14.92 7.14
N GLY A 49 21.18 -15.26 8.43
CA GLY A 49 20.15 -14.72 9.32
C GLY A 49 20.43 -13.30 9.85
N ILE A 50 21.70 -12.94 10.07
CA ILE A 50 22.12 -11.65 10.65
C ILE A 50 21.90 -10.50 9.65
N LEU A 51 22.13 -10.77 8.36
CA LEU A 51 22.01 -9.81 7.25
C LEU A 51 20.56 -9.36 6.97
N LYS A 52 19.58 -10.18 7.36
CA LYS A 52 18.16 -10.02 6.96
C LYS A 52 17.41 -9.08 7.90
N ILE A 53 17.64 -9.19 9.20
CA ILE A 53 17.00 -8.38 10.26
C ILE A 53 17.28 -6.89 10.08
N LEU A 54 18.52 -6.55 9.76
CA LEU A 54 18.96 -5.17 9.66
C LEU A 54 18.32 -4.46 8.45
N LYS A 55 18.14 -5.16 7.32
CA LYS A 55 17.35 -4.67 6.17
C LYS A 55 15.89 -4.40 6.55
N ASP A 56 15.29 -5.26 7.38
CA ASP A 56 13.87 -5.20 7.70
C ASP A 56 13.52 -4.14 8.76
N VAL A 57 14.44 -3.86 9.71
CA VAL A 57 14.30 -2.76 10.69
C VAL A 57 14.33 -1.38 10.00
N LEU A 58 15.08 -1.25 8.90
CA LEU A 58 15.21 0.00 8.13
C LEU A 58 13.96 0.37 7.34
N THR A 59 13.16 -0.62 6.90
CA THR A 59 11.84 -0.38 6.30
C THR A 59 10.79 0.13 7.29
N MET A 60 11.03 -0.03 8.61
CA MET A 60 10.12 0.43 9.67
C MET A 60 10.52 1.79 10.27
N SER A 61 11.77 2.23 10.11
CA SER A 61 12.23 3.52 10.64
C SER A 61 12.10 4.65 9.60
N ASN A 62 11.49 5.77 9.97
CA ASN A 62 11.36 6.96 9.11
C ASN A 62 12.70 7.67 8.81
N SER A 63 13.82 7.20 9.37
CA SER A 63 15.10 7.89 9.31
C SER A 63 15.74 7.82 7.93
N ILE A 64 16.42 8.92 7.58
CA ILE A 64 16.32 9.46 6.23
C ILE A 64 17.55 9.13 5.36
N PHE A 65 18.69 8.71 5.88
CA PHE A 65 19.92 8.61 5.08
C PHE A 65 20.86 7.48 5.55
N PRO A 66 22.14 7.39 5.08
CA PRO A 66 22.87 6.13 5.05
C PRO A 66 22.93 5.49 6.43
N PHE A 67 22.72 4.18 6.47
CA PHE A 67 22.76 3.43 7.70
C PHE A 67 24.03 2.60 7.77
N VAL A 68 24.51 2.36 8.99
CA VAL A 68 25.56 1.37 9.26
C VAL A 68 24.98 0.36 10.23
N CYS A 69 25.06 -0.91 9.85
CA CYS A 69 24.65 -2.03 10.66
C CYS A 69 25.88 -2.88 10.98
N LEU A 70 26.15 -3.11 12.26
CA LEU A 70 27.28 -3.94 12.70
C LEU A 70 26.77 -5.38 12.90
N GLY A 71 27.50 -6.37 12.39
CA GLY A 71 27.07 -7.78 12.32
C GLY A 71 27.84 -8.73 13.24
N PHE A 72 29.01 -8.33 13.75
CA PHE A 72 29.72 -9.13 14.76
C PHE A 72 29.26 -8.70 16.15
N TRP A 73 28.50 -9.58 16.82
CA TRP A 73 28.08 -9.50 18.23
C TRP A 73 27.08 -8.39 18.63
N TRP A 74 26.80 -7.41 17.77
CA TRP A 74 26.00 -6.22 18.13
C TRP A 74 24.98 -5.89 17.04
N PHE A 75 23.71 -6.30 17.18
CA PHE A 75 22.62 -5.99 16.22
C PHE A 75 22.21 -4.50 16.23
N THR A 76 23.16 -3.62 15.93
CA THR A 76 22.99 -2.17 15.99
C THR A 76 22.68 -1.62 14.62
N CYS A 77 21.65 -0.78 14.50
CA CYS A 77 21.32 -0.04 13.29
C CYS A 77 21.46 1.46 13.57
N ILE A 78 22.41 2.12 12.91
CA ILE A 78 22.68 3.55 13.08
C ILE A 78 22.15 4.29 11.85
N LEU A 79 21.14 5.13 12.05
CA LEU A 79 20.51 5.94 11.01
C LEU A 79 21.23 7.29 10.95
N LYS A 80 21.64 7.75 9.76
CA LYS A 80 22.41 8.98 9.60
C LYS A 80 21.69 9.99 8.70
N ASP A 81 22.18 11.23 8.66
CA ASP A 81 21.85 12.31 7.70
C ASP A 81 23.14 12.92 7.16
N SER A 82 23.10 13.42 5.92
CA SER A 82 24.15 14.21 5.31
C SER A 82 23.55 15.24 4.35
N VAL A 83 24.02 16.48 4.46
CA VAL A 83 23.66 17.58 3.53
C VAL A 83 24.09 17.26 2.10
N THR A 84 25.19 16.51 1.92
CA THR A 84 25.70 16.07 0.61
C THR A 84 25.09 14.74 0.16
N GLU A 85 24.11 14.21 0.89
CA GLU A 85 23.40 12.94 0.63
C GLU A 85 24.29 11.68 0.68
N THR A 86 25.59 11.85 0.95
CA THR A 86 26.58 10.77 1.06
C THR A 86 27.46 10.99 2.28
N LEU A 87 28.16 9.94 2.73
CA LEU A 87 29.12 10.01 3.82
C LEU A 87 30.43 9.33 3.39
N PRO A 88 31.58 9.76 3.96
CA PRO A 88 32.85 9.04 3.81
C PRO A 88 32.69 7.57 4.23
N LYS A 89 33.26 6.67 3.43
CA LYS A 89 33.20 5.23 3.66
C LYS A 89 34.54 4.74 4.18
N VAL A 90 34.50 3.95 5.26
CA VAL A 90 35.68 3.31 5.84
C VAL A 90 35.40 1.81 5.90
N ASN A 91 36.38 0.99 5.51
CA ASN A 91 36.27 -0.45 5.56
C ASN A 91 36.30 -0.92 7.02
N MET A 92 35.27 -1.67 7.43
CA MET A 92 35.17 -2.23 8.78
C MET A 92 34.55 -3.63 8.69
N THR A 93 35.26 -4.63 9.21
CA THR A 93 34.79 -6.02 9.19
C THR A 93 33.48 -6.17 9.94
N GLY A 94 32.51 -6.82 9.29
CA GLY A 94 31.17 -7.01 9.86
C GLY A 94 30.24 -5.80 9.76
N ALA A 95 30.68 -4.67 9.21
CA ALA A 95 29.81 -3.52 8.97
C ALA A 95 29.12 -3.64 7.59
N ILE A 96 27.82 -3.43 7.58
CA ILE A 96 26.99 -3.38 6.36
C ILE A 96 26.40 -1.98 6.29
N SER A 97 26.62 -1.29 5.19
CA SER A 97 26.06 0.05 4.97
C SER A 97 25.15 0.08 3.76
N GLY A 98 24.17 0.97 3.76
CA GLY A 98 23.27 1.15 2.62
C GLY A 98 22.59 2.52 2.61
N TYR A 99 21.84 2.78 1.55
CA TYR A 99 21.05 4.00 1.36
C TYR A 99 19.56 3.73 1.58
N SER A 100 18.81 4.78 1.88
CA SER A 100 17.35 4.71 1.97
C SER A 100 16.71 4.50 0.59
N PHE A 101 15.58 3.80 0.55
CA PHE A 101 14.77 3.64 -0.66
C PHE A 101 14.06 4.92 -1.13
N LYS A 102 14.19 6.03 -0.39
CA LYS A 102 13.60 7.34 -0.75
C LYS A 102 14.00 7.85 -2.14
N GLN A 103 15.16 7.44 -2.67
CA GLN A 103 15.64 7.77 -4.02
C GLN A 103 15.07 6.83 -5.10
N CYS A 104 14.46 5.71 -4.70
CA CYS A 104 14.08 4.66 -5.64
C CYS A 104 12.74 4.98 -6.33
N PRO A 105 12.57 4.60 -7.62
CA PRO A 105 11.30 4.72 -8.32
C PRO A 105 10.31 3.61 -7.95
N HIS A 106 10.78 2.48 -7.42
CA HIS A 106 9.99 1.31 -7.09
C HIS A 106 9.15 1.51 -5.82
N GLN A 107 8.09 0.71 -5.68
CA GLN A 107 7.24 0.66 -4.49
C GLN A 107 8.03 0.19 -3.27
N ILE A 108 7.72 0.77 -2.11
CA ILE A 108 8.40 0.48 -0.85
C ILE A 108 7.42 -0.22 0.08
N SER A 109 7.77 -1.42 0.54
CA SER A 109 6.96 -2.18 1.49
C SER A 109 7.58 -2.18 2.89
N ALA A 110 6.73 -2.01 3.91
CA ALA A 110 7.09 -2.21 5.32
C ALA A 110 6.72 -3.61 5.84
N CYS A 111 6.26 -4.51 4.95
CA CYS A 111 5.94 -5.89 5.28
C CYS A 111 7.22 -6.71 5.43
N ASN A 112 7.40 -7.36 6.58
CA ASN A 112 8.47 -8.31 6.81
C ASN A 112 7.92 -9.64 7.31
N LYS A 113 7.89 -10.64 6.42
CA LYS A 113 7.42 -12.00 6.71
C LYS A 113 8.50 -12.89 7.34
N ASN A 114 9.73 -12.40 7.50
CA ASN A 114 10.83 -13.22 7.98
C ASN A 114 10.65 -13.60 9.45
N VAL A 115 10.99 -14.85 9.74
CA VAL A 115 11.20 -15.35 11.10
C VAL A 115 12.70 -15.58 11.30
N TYR A 116 13.17 -15.33 12.52
CA TYR A 116 14.58 -15.36 12.86
C TYR A 116 14.84 -16.40 13.93
N VAL A 117 15.46 -17.49 13.51
CA VAL A 117 15.81 -18.62 14.37
C VAL A 117 17.04 -18.27 15.21
N GLY A 118 17.01 -18.67 16.48
CA GLY A 118 18.13 -18.48 17.40
C GLY A 118 18.28 -17.06 17.93
N LEU A 119 17.27 -16.20 17.75
CA LEU A 119 17.31 -14.81 18.17
C LEU A 119 16.14 -14.46 19.07
N ASP A 120 16.45 -13.76 20.16
CA ASP A 120 15.47 -13.15 21.04
C ASP A 120 15.46 -11.63 20.89
N MET A 121 14.32 -11.12 20.43
CA MET A 121 14.05 -9.69 20.34
C MET A 121 13.48 -9.18 21.66
N LYS A 122 14.23 -8.33 22.38
CA LYS A 122 13.80 -7.75 23.66
C LYS A 122 12.84 -6.57 23.47
N GLY A 123 11.85 -6.49 24.34
CA GLY A 123 10.84 -5.45 24.42
C GLY A 123 10.02 -5.62 25.69
N MET A 124 8.97 -4.82 25.86
CA MET A 124 8.02 -5.01 26.96
C MET A 124 7.18 -6.24 26.68
N ASN A 125 7.36 -7.30 27.47
CA ASN A 125 6.48 -8.48 27.43
C ASN A 125 5.19 -8.12 28.17
N TYR A 126 4.06 -8.06 27.47
CA TYR A 126 2.77 -7.72 28.07
C TYR A 126 1.77 -8.87 28.02
N ASN A 127 1.99 -9.85 27.14
CA ASN A 127 1.15 -11.03 27.00
C ASN A 127 1.99 -12.26 26.62
N GLY A 128 1.56 -13.44 27.06
CA GLY A 128 2.25 -14.70 26.83
C GLY A 128 1.31 -15.90 26.92
N SER A 129 1.41 -16.83 25.97
CA SER A 129 0.55 -18.02 25.93
C SER A 129 1.19 -19.17 25.16
N PHE A 130 0.74 -20.40 25.37
CA PHE A 130 1.22 -21.57 24.62
C PHE A 130 0.71 -21.54 23.18
N ALA A 131 1.59 -21.80 22.21
CA ALA A 131 1.29 -21.88 20.78
C ALA A 131 1.90 -23.14 20.17
N GLY A 132 1.18 -23.78 19.25
CA GLY A 132 1.61 -25.00 18.56
C GLY A 132 2.78 -24.77 17.60
N SER A 133 2.99 -23.53 17.14
CA SER A 133 4.10 -23.19 16.24
C SER A 133 4.49 -21.70 16.30
N ALA A 134 5.65 -21.37 15.70
CA ALA A 134 6.07 -19.99 15.51
C ALA A 134 5.14 -19.22 14.55
N GLN A 135 4.55 -19.90 13.56
CA GLN A 135 3.57 -19.30 12.66
C GLN A 135 2.31 -18.88 13.42
N GLU A 136 1.77 -19.76 14.26
CA GLU A 136 0.61 -19.44 15.09
C GLU A 136 0.93 -18.28 16.05
N CYS A 137 2.13 -18.24 16.62
CA CYS A 137 2.59 -17.10 17.43
C CYS A 137 2.65 -15.79 16.64
N GLN A 138 3.10 -15.83 15.38
CA GLN A 138 3.12 -14.68 14.49
C GLN A 138 1.71 -14.20 14.11
N GLU A 139 0.78 -15.13 13.87
CA GLU A 139 -0.63 -14.82 13.62
C GLU A 139 -1.26 -14.15 14.85
N ARG A 140 -1.01 -14.66 16.05
CA ARG A 140 -1.44 -14.02 17.31
C ARG A 140 -0.88 -12.60 17.45
N CYS A 141 0.42 -12.40 17.22
CA CYS A 141 1.00 -11.06 17.24
C CYS A 141 0.37 -10.15 16.18
N THR A 142 0.12 -10.66 14.99
CA THR A 142 -0.50 -9.90 13.89
C THR A 142 -1.93 -9.46 14.23
N ASN A 143 -2.65 -10.27 15.01
CA ASN A 143 -4.03 -10.05 15.42
C ASN A 143 -4.20 -9.48 16.82
N ASP A 144 -3.12 -9.05 17.47
CA ASP A 144 -3.14 -8.33 18.73
C ASP A 144 -2.86 -6.84 18.51
N ILE A 145 -3.61 -5.94 19.16
CA ILE A 145 -3.57 -4.50 18.89
C ILE A 145 -2.25 -3.83 19.31
N HIS A 146 -1.56 -4.35 20.32
CA HIS A 146 -0.31 -3.79 20.85
C HIS A 146 0.94 -4.44 20.26
N CYS A 147 0.84 -5.68 19.74
CA CYS A 147 2.03 -6.43 19.37
C CYS A 147 2.78 -5.82 18.19
N HIS A 148 4.07 -5.55 18.40
CA HIS A 148 5.04 -5.15 17.38
C HIS A 148 5.83 -6.35 16.85
N PHE A 149 6.29 -7.20 17.76
CA PHE A 149 7.08 -8.40 17.48
C PHE A 149 6.90 -9.44 18.59
N PHE A 150 7.31 -10.68 18.31
CA PHE A 150 7.16 -11.81 19.23
C PHE A 150 8.48 -12.58 19.38
N THR A 151 8.58 -13.35 20.47
CA THR A 151 9.57 -14.44 20.62
C THR A 151 8.82 -15.72 20.99
N TYR A 152 9.02 -16.77 20.21
CA TYR A 152 8.49 -18.11 20.44
C TYR A 152 9.59 -19.06 20.91
N ALA A 153 9.43 -19.67 22.08
CA ALA A 153 10.31 -20.71 22.55
C ALA A 153 9.87 -22.07 22.00
N THR A 154 10.77 -22.76 21.29
CA THR A 154 10.43 -24.03 20.61
C THR A 154 10.26 -25.18 21.59
N ARG A 155 9.74 -26.32 21.12
CA ARG A 155 9.69 -27.57 21.90
C ARG A 155 11.05 -28.05 22.43
N HIS A 156 12.15 -27.61 21.85
CA HIS A 156 13.52 -27.96 22.26
C HIS A 156 14.12 -26.94 23.24
N PHE A 157 13.34 -25.94 23.68
CA PHE A 157 13.82 -24.97 24.65
C PHE A 157 14.16 -25.66 26.00
N PRO A 158 15.28 -25.32 26.66
CA PRO A 158 15.75 -26.07 27.83
C PRO A 158 14.76 -26.09 28.99
N SER A 159 14.15 -24.94 29.31
CA SER A 159 13.16 -24.84 30.38
C SER A 159 11.82 -25.41 29.91
N ILE A 160 11.36 -26.47 30.57
CA ILE A 160 10.13 -27.20 30.23
C ILE A 160 8.91 -26.27 30.29
N GLU A 161 8.82 -25.41 31.31
CA GLU A 161 7.72 -24.45 31.50
C GLU A 161 7.61 -23.44 30.36
N HIS A 162 8.72 -23.13 29.69
CA HIS A 162 8.77 -22.15 28.61
C HIS A 162 8.67 -22.79 27.21
N ARG A 163 8.61 -24.13 27.09
CA ARG A 163 8.47 -24.78 25.79
C ARG A 163 7.14 -24.43 25.15
N ASN A 164 7.16 -24.16 23.85
CA ASN A 164 6.00 -23.76 23.06
C ASN A 164 5.36 -22.44 23.53
N PHE A 165 6.06 -21.66 24.34
CA PHE A 165 5.54 -20.40 24.86
C PHE A 165 5.78 -19.26 23.87
N CYS A 166 4.72 -18.52 23.54
CA CYS A 166 4.72 -17.37 22.66
C CYS A 166 4.64 -16.09 23.49
N LEU A 167 5.67 -15.25 23.43
CA LEU A 167 5.72 -13.95 24.11
C LEU A 167 5.44 -12.83 23.10
N LEU A 168 4.41 -12.03 23.37
CA LEU A 168 4.06 -10.85 22.57
C LEU A 168 4.68 -9.60 23.19
N LYS A 169 5.23 -8.73 22.33
CA LYS A 169 6.07 -7.61 22.78
C LYS A 169 5.79 -6.33 22.01
N HIS A 170 5.99 -5.20 22.69
CA HIS A 170 5.96 -3.87 22.08
C HIS A 170 7.07 -2.97 22.64
N THR A 171 7.35 -1.88 21.94
CA THR A 171 8.27 -0.80 22.38
C THR A 171 7.71 0.56 21.98
N GLN A 172 8.42 1.66 22.25
CA GLN A 172 8.00 2.99 21.79
C GLN A 172 8.22 3.18 20.28
N THR A 173 9.24 2.53 19.73
CA THR A 173 9.69 2.73 18.34
C THR A 173 9.21 1.64 17.38
N GLY A 174 8.53 0.60 17.86
CA GLY A 174 8.20 -0.57 17.04
C GLY A 174 9.36 -1.55 16.85
N THR A 175 10.57 -1.18 17.28
CA THR A 175 11.79 -1.98 17.12
C THR A 175 12.23 -2.57 18.46
N PRO A 176 12.89 -3.75 18.47
CA PRO A 176 13.42 -4.32 19.70
C PRO A 176 14.42 -3.38 20.39
N THR A 177 14.41 -3.34 21.73
CA THR A 177 15.38 -2.54 22.51
C THR A 177 16.78 -3.16 22.50
N SER A 178 16.84 -4.48 22.34
CA SER A 178 18.07 -5.26 22.20
C SER A 178 17.74 -6.56 21.47
N ILE A 179 18.68 -7.11 20.72
CA ILE A 179 18.58 -8.43 20.10
C ILE A 179 19.74 -9.27 20.61
N ARG A 180 19.47 -10.51 21.02
CA ARG A 180 20.49 -11.43 21.53
C ARG A 180 20.37 -12.80 20.87
N ASN A 181 21.49 -13.47 20.72
CA ASN A 181 21.50 -14.89 20.34
C ASN A 181 20.98 -15.71 21.52
N LEU A 182 19.96 -16.52 21.26
CA LEU A 182 19.39 -17.46 22.21
C LEU A 182 18.96 -18.71 21.45
N ASN A 183 19.58 -19.85 21.75
CA ASN A 183 19.26 -21.10 21.07
C ASN A 183 17.81 -21.53 21.35
N ASN A 184 17.22 -22.27 20.41
CA ASN A 184 15.89 -22.87 20.53
C ASN A 184 14.72 -21.88 20.68
N VAL A 185 14.89 -20.64 20.22
CA VAL A 185 13.81 -19.66 20.08
C VAL A 185 13.70 -19.17 18.63
N VAL A 186 12.56 -18.58 18.29
CA VAL A 186 12.28 -17.94 17.00
C VAL A 186 11.61 -16.60 17.28
N SER A 187 12.14 -15.50 16.73
CA SER A 187 11.49 -14.19 16.80
C SER A 187 10.96 -13.75 15.44
N GLY A 188 10.01 -12.83 15.41
CA GLY A 188 9.49 -12.24 14.18
C GLY A 188 8.64 -11.00 14.46
N PHE A 189 8.29 -10.28 13.40
CA PHE A 189 7.45 -9.09 13.49
C PHE A 189 5.97 -9.41 13.22
N SER A 190 5.11 -8.52 13.70
CA SER A 190 3.69 -8.46 13.32
C SER A 190 3.53 -8.23 11.81
N LEU A 191 2.58 -8.94 11.20
CA LEU A 191 2.30 -8.85 9.76
C LEU A 191 1.14 -7.89 9.43
N LYS A 192 0.81 -6.95 10.33
CA LYS A 192 -0.20 -5.89 10.08
C LYS A 192 0.14 -5.09 8.81
N SER A 193 1.41 -4.76 8.63
CA SER A 193 1.92 -4.08 7.43
C SER A 193 1.95 -4.97 6.18
N CYS A 194 1.49 -6.21 6.24
CA CYS A 194 1.34 -7.15 5.12
C CYS A 194 -0.13 -7.36 4.71
N ALA A 195 -1.07 -6.58 5.27
CA ALA A 195 -2.53 -6.76 5.09
C ALA A 195 -3.09 -8.10 5.59
N LEU A 196 -2.39 -8.77 6.53
CA LEU A 196 -2.79 -10.07 7.07
C LEU A 196 -3.57 -10.00 8.39
N SER A 197 -3.73 -8.81 8.97
CA SER A 197 -4.43 -8.64 10.25
C SER A 197 -5.95 -8.81 10.09
N GLU A 198 -6.53 -9.57 11.00
CA GLU A 198 -7.96 -9.78 11.17
C GLU A 198 -8.62 -8.69 12.02
N LEU A 199 -7.83 -7.81 12.63
CA LEU A 199 -8.33 -6.73 13.49
C LEU A 199 -9.16 -5.72 12.69
N ALA A 200 -10.33 -5.38 13.22
CA ALA A 200 -11.18 -4.36 12.64
C ALA A 200 -10.51 -2.98 12.61
N CYS A 201 -10.85 -2.18 11.61
CA CYS A 201 -10.43 -0.78 11.50
C CYS A 201 -11.61 0.14 11.83
N ILE A 202 -11.46 0.97 12.86
CA ILE A 202 -12.46 1.97 13.21
C ILE A 202 -12.19 3.22 12.38
N ARG A 203 -12.91 3.36 11.26
CA ARG A 203 -12.76 4.50 10.34
C ARG A 203 -13.46 5.77 10.81
N ASP A 204 -14.34 5.63 11.80
CA ASP A 204 -15.14 6.72 12.36
C ASP A 204 -14.25 7.82 12.92
N MET A 205 -14.61 9.05 12.56
CA MET A 205 -14.04 10.28 13.11
C MET A 205 -15.08 10.86 14.07
N PHE A 206 -14.66 11.17 15.28
CA PHE A 206 -15.51 11.67 16.34
C PHE A 206 -15.33 13.19 16.44
N PRO A 207 -16.19 13.99 15.79
CA PRO A 207 -16.13 15.44 15.92
C PRO A 207 -16.49 15.86 17.34
N ASN A 208 -16.03 17.04 17.72
CA ASN A 208 -16.23 17.64 19.04
C ASN A 208 -15.88 16.69 20.20
N THR A 209 -14.86 15.85 20.04
CA THR A 209 -14.53 14.79 21.00
C THR A 209 -13.03 14.80 21.31
N VAL A 210 -12.68 14.55 22.57
CA VAL A 210 -11.31 14.37 23.08
C VAL A 210 -11.20 13.02 23.79
N PHE A 211 -10.09 12.32 23.58
CA PHE A 211 -9.75 11.09 24.31
C PHE A 211 -8.77 11.40 25.45
N ALA A 212 -9.02 10.86 26.63
CA ALA A 212 -8.30 11.18 27.86
C ALA A 212 -7.41 10.02 28.34
N ASP A 213 -6.47 9.64 27.49
CA ASP A 213 -5.51 8.57 27.76
C ASP A 213 -4.06 9.05 27.55
N SER A 214 -3.10 8.16 27.79
CA SER A 214 -1.65 8.40 27.71
C SER A 214 -1.24 9.00 26.37
N ASN A 215 -0.67 10.20 26.41
CA ASN A 215 -0.08 10.85 25.25
C ASN A 215 1.34 10.31 25.03
N ILE A 216 1.59 9.70 23.89
CA ILE A 216 2.91 9.12 23.56
C ILE A 216 3.78 10.10 22.78
N GLN A 217 3.16 10.95 21.95
CA GLN A 217 3.84 11.95 21.16
C GLN A 217 2.86 13.05 20.74
N SER A 218 3.36 14.24 20.47
CA SER A 218 2.62 15.31 19.82
C SER A 218 3.34 15.79 18.56
N VAL A 219 2.55 16.17 17.56
CA VAL A 219 3.00 16.78 16.31
C VAL A 219 2.01 17.85 15.89
N LEU A 220 2.38 18.72 14.96
CA LEU A 220 1.42 19.62 14.32
C LEU A 220 0.94 19.04 13.00
N ALA A 221 -0.37 19.10 12.80
CA ALA A 221 -1.04 18.66 11.60
C ALA A 221 -1.98 19.76 11.10
N PRO A 222 -2.09 19.99 9.79
CA PRO A 222 -2.99 21.01 9.26
C PRO A 222 -4.47 20.61 9.38
N ASP A 223 -4.76 19.32 9.46
CA ASP A 223 -6.12 18.79 9.63
C ASP A 223 -6.11 17.44 10.36
N ALA A 224 -7.31 16.98 10.74
CA ALA A 224 -7.49 15.72 11.45
C ALA A 224 -7.16 14.47 10.60
N PHE A 225 -7.21 14.57 9.27
CA PHE A 225 -6.87 13.44 8.39
C PHE A 225 -5.35 13.22 8.34
N VAL A 226 -4.56 14.29 8.27
CA VAL A 226 -3.10 14.22 8.42
C VAL A 226 -2.75 13.69 9.81
N CYS A 227 -3.41 14.18 10.86
CA CYS A 227 -3.22 13.66 12.22
C CYS A 227 -3.49 12.15 12.33
N ARG A 228 -4.61 11.67 11.75
CA ARG A 228 -4.92 10.22 11.70
C ARG A 228 -3.86 9.42 10.96
N ARG A 229 -3.38 9.93 9.83
CA ARG A 229 -2.35 9.27 9.01
C ARG A 229 -1.02 9.18 9.77
N ILE A 230 -0.65 10.23 10.50
CA ILE A 230 0.53 10.21 11.37
C ILE A 230 0.38 9.17 12.47
N CYS A 231 -0.78 9.13 13.13
CA CYS A 231 -1.08 8.06 14.10
C CYS A 231 -0.99 6.66 13.46
N THR A 232 -1.51 6.50 12.24
CA THR A 232 -1.56 5.22 11.53
C THR A 232 -0.19 4.62 11.24
N HIS A 233 0.82 5.45 10.96
CA HIS A 233 2.19 4.96 10.75
C HIS A 233 3.06 5.03 12.01
N HIS A 234 2.60 5.65 13.10
CA HIS A 234 3.33 5.68 14.36
C HIS A 234 3.16 4.34 15.09
N PRO A 235 4.24 3.59 15.38
CA PRO A 235 4.14 2.19 15.85
C PRO A 235 3.27 1.97 17.08
N SER A 236 3.29 2.91 18.02
CA SER A 236 2.54 2.77 19.30
C SER A 236 1.25 3.60 19.35
N CYS A 237 0.88 4.31 18.27
CA CYS A 237 -0.34 5.12 18.29
C CYS A 237 -1.55 4.26 17.94
N LEU A 238 -2.50 4.17 18.88
CA LEU A 238 -3.74 3.42 18.69
C LEU A 238 -4.91 4.33 18.34
N PHE A 239 -4.90 5.55 18.86
CA PHE A 239 -5.90 6.58 18.59
C PHE A 239 -5.31 7.97 18.82
N PHE A 240 -6.02 9.00 18.40
CA PHE A 240 -5.52 10.38 18.46
C PHE A 240 -6.62 11.37 18.85
N THR A 241 -6.18 12.57 19.24
CA THR A 241 -7.02 13.76 19.35
C THR A 241 -6.34 14.90 18.61
N PHE A 242 -7.08 15.55 17.72
CA PHE A 242 -6.67 16.73 16.97
C PHE A 242 -7.42 17.97 17.48
N PHE A 243 -6.68 19.04 17.76
CA PHE A 243 -7.25 20.34 18.08
C PHE A 243 -7.17 21.22 16.84
N SER A 244 -8.34 21.63 16.31
CA SER A 244 -8.40 22.42 15.07
C SER A 244 -7.82 23.82 15.19
N GLN A 245 -7.65 24.50 14.06
CA GLN A 245 -7.23 25.90 14.01
C GLN A 245 -8.14 26.84 14.83
N GLU A 246 -9.41 26.49 14.99
CA GLU A 246 -10.40 27.31 15.70
C GLU A 246 -10.37 27.12 17.22
N TRP A 247 -9.51 26.23 17.72
CA TRP A 247 -9.40 25.90 19.14
C TRP A 247 -9.07 27.14 19.98
N SER A 248 -9.65 27.22 21.19
CA SER A 248 -9.60 28.40 22.04
C SER A 248 -8.19 28.72 22.53
N LYS A 249 -7.42 27.71 22.91
CA LYS A 249 -6.03 27.88 23.36
C LYS A 249 -5.08 27.93 22.17
N GLU A 250 -4.53 29.11 21.88
CA GLU A 250 -3.64 29.32 20.73
C GLU A 250 -2.47 28.34 20.68
N SER A 251 -1.86 28.05 21.83
CA SER A 251 -0.72 27.13 21.95
C SER A 251 -1.04 25.67 21.59
N GLN A 252 -2.32 25.32 21.40
CA GLN A 252 -2.80 23.98 21.07
C GLN A 252 -3.45 23.90 19.70
N ARG A 253 -3.55 25.00 18.94
CA ARG A 253 -4.11 24.97 17.58
C ARG A 253 -3.26 24.09 16.69
N ASN A 254 -3.92 23.29 15.85
CA ASN A 254 -3.30 22.33 14.94
C ASN A 254 -2.49 21.21 15.63
N LEU A 255 -2.66 21.05 16.95
CA LEU A 255 -1.96 20.04 17.73
C LEU A 255 -2.63 18.68 17.54
N CYS A 256 -1.84 17.72 17.08
CA CYS A 256 -2.19 16.31 16.97
C CYS A 256 -1.55 15.55 18.14
N LEU A 257 -2.37 15.05 19.06
CA LEU A 257 -1.95 14.19 20.15
C LEU A 257 -2.09 12.73 19.76
N LEU A 258 -0.97 12.01 19.71
CA LEU A 258 -0.92 10.57 19.50
C LEU A 258 -1.07 9.88 20.86
N LYS A 259 -1.96 8.89 20.94
CA LYS A 259 -2.38 8.28 22.21
C LYS A 259 -2.39 6.75 22.16
N THR A 260 -2.29 6.16 23.35
CA THR A 260 -2.44 4.73 23.59
C THR A 260 -3.14 4.49 24.93
N SER A 261 -3.61 3.26 25.15
CA SER A 261 -4.14 2.76 26.42
C SER A 261 -3.80 1.29 26.60
N GLU A 262 -3.83 0.79 27.83
CA GLU A 262 -3.61 -0.63 28.12
C GLU A 262 -4.71 -1.53 27.51
N SER A 263 -5.95 -1.04 27.47
CA SER A 263 -7.08 -1.76 26.85
C SER A 263 -7.07 -1.72 25.32
N GLY A 264 -6.26 -0.84 24.72
CA GLY A 264 -6.24 -0.60 23.28
C GLY A 264 -7.38 0.28 22.75
N ILE A 265 -8.31 0.70 23.61
CA ILE A 265 -9.42 1.61 23.29
C ILE A 265 -9.41 2.83 24.23
N PRO A 266 -9.95 3.99 23.80
CA PRO A 266 -10.03 5.17 24.66
C PRO A 266 -10.87 4.90 25.91
N THR A 267 -10.33 5.22 27.08
CA THR A 267 -11.02 5.02 28.37
C THR A 267 -12.24 5.92 28.50
N THR A 268 -12.10 7.18 28.07
CA THR A 268 -13.15 8.20 28.21
C THR A 268 -13.26 9.05 26.94
N ARG A 269 -14.51 9.34 26.55
CA ARG A 269 -14.83 10.26 25.45
C ARG A 269 -15.41 11.55 26.04
N ILE A 270 -14.69 12.64 25.90
CA ILE A 270 -15.09 13.94 26.45
C ILE A 270 -15.56 14.83 25.31
N GLN A 271 -16.78 15.38 25.42
CA GLN A 271 -17.30 16.36 24.47
C GLN A 271 -16.56 17.69 24.62
N LYS A 272 -15.89 18.13 23.55
CA LYS A 272 -15.15 19.38 23.44
C LYS A 272 -15.24 19.90 22.01
N ASN A 273 -15.94 21.02 21.84
CA ASN A 273 -16.09 21.67 20.55
C ASN A 273 -14.74 21.95 19.89
N LYS A 274 -14.65 21.75 18.57
CA LYS A 274 -13.46 22.05 17.76
C LYS A 274 -12.25 21.13 18.00
N ALA A 275 -12.44 20.05 18.74
CA ALA A 275 -11.54 18.89 18.77
C ALA A 275 -12.12 17.74 17.95
N ILE A 276 -11.27 16.93 17.33
CA ILE A 276 -11.68 15.76 16.56
C ILE A 276 -10.79 14.59 16.99
N SER A 277 -11.41 13.49 17.39
CA SER A 277 -10.69 12.26 17.74
C SER A 277 -10.95 11.16 16.72
N GLY A 278 -10.06 10.16 16.68
CA GLY A 278 -10.20 9.00 15.81
C GLY A 278 -9.18 7.91 16.14
N PHE A 279 -9.21 6.83 15.37
CA PHE A 279 -8.36 5.67 15.58
C PHE A 279 -7.25 5.56 14.53
N SER A 280 -6.18 4.87 14.91
CA SER A 280 -5.16 4.39 13.98
C SER A 280 -5.78 3.40 13.00
N LEU A 281 -5.37 3.47 11.73
CA LEU A 281 -5.83 2.56 10.68
C LEU A 281 -4.74 1.57 10.26
N GLN A 282 -3.82 1.24 11.17
CA GLN A 282 -2.66 0.38 10.90
C GLN A 282 -3.06 -0.99 10.30
N ASN A 283 -4.21 -1.53 10.69
CA ASN A 283 -4.72 -2.83 10.21
C ASN A 283 -5.30 -2.75 8.78
N CYS A 284 -5.56 -1.55 8.27
CA CYS A 284 -6.09 -1.29 6.92
C CYS A 284 -5.11 -0.47 6.06
N ARG A 285 -3.83 -0.43 6.44
CA ARG A 285 -2.80 0.41 5.82
C ARG A 285 -2.68 0.27 4.30
N HIS A 286 -2.99 -0.90 3.73
CA HIS A 286 -2.88 -1.16 2.29
C HIS A 286 -4.02 -0.58 1.44
N SER A 287 -5.17 -0.28 2.05
CA SER A 287 -6.35 0.24 1.34
C SER A 287 -6.61 1.73 1.61
N ILE A 288 -5.64 2.44 2.18
CA ILE A 288 -5.75 3.86 2.52
C ILE A 288 -4.46 4.62 2.21
N PRO A 289 -4.55 5.91 1.86
CA PRO A 289 -3.37 6.76 1.83
C PRO A 289 -2.88 7.02 3.25
N VAL A 290 -1.63 6.64 3.55
CA VAL A 290 -0.99 6.86 4.86
C VAL A 290 0.07 7.93 4.74
N PHE A 291 1.05 7.74 3.85
CA PHE A 291 2.16 8.68 3.70
C PHE A 291 1.92 9.75 2.62
N CYS A 292 0.93 9.56 1.74
CA CYS A 292 0.67 10.46 0.63
C CYS A 292 -0.26 11.61 1.03
N HIS A 293 0.32 12.76 1.37
CA HIS A 293 -0.40 14.01 1.66
C HIS A 293 -0.41 14.94 0.44
N SER A 294 -1.32 14.70 -0.49
CA SER A 294 -1.40 15.43 -1.77
C SER A 294 -2.24 16.71 -1.74
N SER A 295 -2.88 17.04 -0.60
CA SER A 295 -3.67 18.26 -0.47
C SER A 295 -2.77 19.50 -0.35
N PHE A 296 -3.26 20.62 -0.88
CA PHE A 296 -2.69 21.94 -0.65
C PHE A 296 -3.49 22.67 0.44
N TYR A 297 -2.78 23.39 1.30
CA TYR A 297 -3.34 24.18 2.39
C TYR A 297 -3.19 25.66 2.04
N LEU A 298 -4.30 26.26 1.60
CA LEU A 298 -4.36 27.67 1.21
C LEU A 298 -4.29 28.56 2.46
N ASP A 299 -3.72 29.76 2.28
CA ASP A 299 -3.53 30.75 3.35
C ASP A 299 -2.92 30.14 4.63
N THR A 300 -1.98 29.23 4.43
CA THR A 300 -1.36 28.43 5.48
C THR A 300 0.14 28.30 5.23
N ASP A 301 0.93 28.62 6.25
CA ASP A 301 2.38 28.62 6.24
C ASP A 301 2.91 27.56 7.22
N PHE A 302 3.65 26.59 6.69
CA PHE A 302 4.35 25.58 7.50
C PHE A 302 5.74 26.10 7.89
N LEU A 303 6.00 26.21 9.18
CA LEU A 303 7.33 26.54 9.68
C LEU A 303 8.19 25.27 9.81
N GLY A 304 9.48 25.41 9.55
CA GLY A 304 10.49 24.36 9.59
C GLY A 304 11.86 24.96 9.30
N GLU A 305 12.90 24.12 9.33
CA GLU A 305 14.23 24.49 8.87
C GLU A 305 14.19 24.69 7.34
N GLU A 306 14.73 25.81 6.86
CA GLU A 306 14.77 26.14 5.43
C GLU A 306 15.92 25.39 4.75
N LEU A 307 15.59 24.60 3.75
CA LEU A 307 16.55 23.85 2.95
C LEU A 307 17.04 24.67 1.74
N ASP A 308 16.10 25.29 1.03
CA ASP A 308 16.35 26.05 -0.19
C ASP A 308 15.15 26.96 -0.51
N ILE A 309 15.39 28.01 -1.30
CA ILE A 309 14.37 28.97 -1.76
C ILE A 309 14.56 29.20 -3.26
N ALA A 310 13.52 28.93 -4.05
CA ALA A 310 13.57 29.14 -5.50
C ALA A 310 12.32 29.80 -6.08
N ASP A 311 12.51 30.48 -7.21
CA ASP A 311 11.41 31.08 -7.97
C ASP A 311 10.74 30.03 -8.87
N VAL A 312 9.44 29.78 -8.64
CA VAL A 312 8.65 28.80 -9.39
C VAL A 312 7.32 29.37 -9.87
N LYS A 313 6.78 28.77 -10.95
CA LYS A 313 5.46 29.13 -11.48
C LYS A 313 4.39 28.25 -10.82
N GLY A 314 3.79 28.72 -9.73
CA GLY A 314 2.69 28.04 -9.05
C GLY A 314 3.11 27.04 -7.95
N HIS A 315 2.14 26.67 -7.11
CA HIS A 315 2.37 25.82 -5.94
C HIS A 315 2.57 24.35 -6.32
N GLU A 316 2.04 23.88 -7.44
CA GLU A 316 2.27 22.53 -7.96
C GLU A 316 3.72 22.35 -8.42
N ALA A 317 4.31 23.38 -9.03
CA ALA A 317 5.73 23.38 -9.37
C ALA A 317 6.60 23.37 -8.09
N CYS A 318 6.19 24.09 -7.05
CA CYS A 318 6.85 24.06 -5.74
C CYS A 318 6.82 22.66 -5.11
N GLN A 319 5.66 21.99 -5.13
CA GLN A 319 5.53 20.62 -4.63
C GLN A 319 6.41 19.64 -5.42
N LYS A 320 6.48 19.78 -6.75
CA LYS A 320 7.35 18.96 -7.59
C LYS A 320 8.82 19.17 -7.24
N MET A 321 9.23 20.43 -7.01
CA MET A 321 10.59 20.76 -6.56
C MET A 321 10.90 20.12 -5.21
N CYS A 322 10.01 20.23 -4.21
CA CYS A 322 10.16 19.55 -2.92
C CYS A 322 10.16 18.01 -3.04
N THR A 323 9.43 17.46 -4.01
CA THR A 323 9.40 16.01 -4.25
C THR A 323 10.73 15.51 -4.81
N ASN A 324 11.40 16.32 -5.63
CA ASN A 324 12.69 16.01 -6.23
C ASN A 324 13.86 16.26 -5.28
N ALA A 325 13.73 17.22 -4.35
CA ALA A 325 14.73 17.49 -3.32
C ALA A 325 14.61 16.47 -2.18
N ILE A 326 15.55 15.51 -2.08
CA ILE A 326 15.43 14.39 -1.15
C ILE A 326 15.33 14.81 0.33
N ARG A 327 15.98 15.91 0.74
CA ARG A 327 15.91 16.37 2.14
C ARG A 327 14.61 17.12 2.43
N CYS A 328 13.89 17.59 1.41
CA CYS A 328 12.63 18.30 1.59
C CYS A 328 11.52 17.36 2.08
N GLN A 329 10.77 17.81 3.08
CA GLN A 329 9.66 17.08 3.69
C GLN A 329 8.33 17.79 3.43
N PHE A 330 8.34 19.12 3.47
CA PHE A 330 7.19 19.98 3.20
C PHE A 330 7.65 21.33 2.64
N PHE A 331 6.72 22.10 2.11
CA PHE A 331 7.02 23.38 1.48
C PHE A 331 5.96 24.43 1.80
N THR A 332 6.32 25.69 1.59
CA THR A 332 5.38 26.81 1.51
C THR A 332 5.66 27.56 0.21
N TYR A 333 4.64 27.77 -0.62
CA TYR A 333 4.69 28.63 -1.79
C TYR A 333 4.07 29.98 -1.45
N SER A 334 4.83 31.05 -1.58
CA SER A 334 4.32 32.42 -1.44
C SER A 334 3.99 32.95 -2.85
N PRO A 335 2.70 33.15 -3.17
CA PRO A 335 2.30 33.72 -4.44
C PRO A 335 2.77 35.19 -4.55
N PRO A 336 2.98 35.71 -5.77
CA PRO A 336 3.29 37.12 -5.96
C PRO A 336 2.15 38.00 -5.42
N GLN A 337 2.50 39.09 -4.72
CA GLN A 337 1.52 39.96 -4.05
C GLN A 337 0.68 40.85 -4.99
N GLU A 338 1.02 40.96 -6.28
CA GLU A 338 0.31 41.79 -7.26
C GLU A 338 0.04 41.05 -8.58
N SER A 339 -1.16 41.29 -9.15
CA SER A 339 -1.70 40.72 -10.39
C SER A 339 -1.11 41.34 -11.66
N CYS A 340 0.21 41.29 -11.87
CA CYS A 340 0.82 41.71 -13.14
C CYS A 340 1.79 40.66 -13.69
N ASN A 341 1.77 40.54 -15.03
CA ASN A 341 2.21 39.42 -15.85
C ASN A 341 3.63 38.87 -15.55
N GLU A 342 3.74 37.54 -15.67
CA GLU A 342 4.96 36.70 -15.66
C GLU A 342 5.74 36.50 -14.35
N ARG A 343 5.20 36.84 -13.17
CA ARG A 343 5.97 36.66 -11.92
C ARG A 343 5.84 35.27 -11.31
N LYS A 344 6.99 34.61 -11.19
CA LYS A 344 7.21 33.41 -10.35
C LYS A 344 7.01 33.79 -8.88
N GLY A 345 6.37 32.91 -8.10
CA GLY A 345 6.32 33.03 -6.64
C GLY A 345 7.52 32.34 -5.99
N LYS A 346 7.71 32.58 -4.70
CA LYS A 346 8.81 31.99 -3.91
C LYS A 346 8.39 30.63 -3.36
N CYS A 347 9.16 29.60 -3.66
CA CYS A 347 9.01 28.26 -3.11
C CYS A 347 10.04 28.02 -2.02
N TYR A 348 9.58 27.83 -0.79
CA TYR A 348 10.42 27.54 0.37
C TYR A 348 10.39 26.04 0.63
N LEU A 349 11.51 25.36 0.40
CA LEU A 349 11.69 23.95 0.72
C LEU A 349 12.08 23.82 2.18
N LYS A 350 11.37 22.97 2.95
CA LYS A 350 11.55 22.89 4.39
C LYS A 350 11.63 21.45 4.90
N LEU A 351 12.24 21.30 6.07
CA LEU A 351 12.31 20.03 6.81
C LEU A 351 12.21 20.25 8.32
N SER A 352 11.99 19.16 9.04
CA SER A 352 12.04 19.09 10.51
C SER A 352 12.53 17.71 10.96
N SER A 353 12.75 17.56 12.27
CA SER A 353 13.21 16.31 12.86
C SER A 353 12.20 15.15 12.75
N ASN A 354 10.92 15.43 12.57
CA ASN A 354 9.84 14.43 12.59
C ASN A 354 8.98 14.39 11.32
N GLY A 355 9.32 15.16 10.28
CA GLY A 355 8.53 15.20 9.04
C GLY A 355 7.33 16.14 9.05
N SER A 356 7.03 16.78 10.19
CA SER A 356 5.88 17.67 10.38
C SER A 356 6.31 19.12 10.64
N PRO A 357 5.46 20.12 10.33
CA PRO A 357 5.77 21.52 10.64
C PRO A 357 6.03 21.74 12.13
N THR A 358 6.96 22.64 12.46
CA THR A 358 7.22 23.06 13.85
C THR A 358 6.19 24.07 14.35
N LYS A 359 5.57 24.81 13.43
CA LYS A 359 4.40 25.67 13.63
C LYS A 359 3.57 25.73 12.35
N ILE A 360 2.26 25.88 12.49
CA ILE A 360 1.35 26.14 11.37
C ILE A 360 0.72 27.51 11.61
N LEU A 361 0.95 28.43 10.68
CA LEU A 361 0.41 29.79 10.72
C LEU A 361 -0.65 29.95 9.63
N HIS A 362 -1.70 30.70 9.91
CA HIS A 362 -2.77 31.02 8.96
C HIS A 362 -2.83 32.54 8.75
N GLY A 363 -3.41 33.00 7.63
CA GLY A 363 -3.62 34.43 7.37
C GLY A 363 -2.41 35.17 6.78
N ARG A 364 -1.45 34.46 6.19
CA ARG A 364 -0.21 35.04 5.61
C ARG A 364 -0.14 34.92 4.08
N GLY A 365 -1.15 34.33 3.45
CA GLY A 365 -1.24 34.18 2.00
C GLY A 365 -0.40 33.05 1.40
N GLY A 366 0.32 32.27 2.22
CA GLY A 366 1.09 31.12 1.75
C GLY A 366 0.22 29.93 1.35
N ILE A 367 0.74 29.09 0.45
CA ILE A 367 0.14 27.81 0.09
C ILE A 367 1.12 26.70 0.48
N SER A 368 0.79 25.91 1.49
CA SER A 368 1.67 24.85 1.99
C SER A 368 1.22 23.45 1.58
N GLY A 369 2.16 22.52 1.59
CA GLY A 369 1.92 21.11 1.31
C GLY A 369 3.11 20.24 1.65
N TYR A 370 2.98 18.93 1.41
CA TYR A 370 4.02 17.95 1.70
C TYR A 370 4.69 17.44 0.43
N THR A 371 5.87 16.85 0.59
CA THR A 371 6.57 16.09 -0.46
C THR A 371 5.72 14.89 -0.92
N LEU A 372 5.64 14.65 -2.23
CA LEU A 372 4.96 13.46 -2.78
C LEU A 372 5.88 12.24 -2.86
N ARG A 373 7.15 12.39 -2.47
CA ARG A 373 8.11 11.28 -2.48
C ARG A 373 7.65 10.10 -1.64
N LEU A 374 6.96 10.39 -0.53
CA LEU A 374 6.46 9.36 0.38
C LEU A 374 5.23 8.62 -0.19
N CYS A 375 4.58 9.13 -1.25
CA CYS A 375 3.46 8.43 -1.89
C CYS A 375 3.86 7.08 -2.50
N LYS A 376 5.16 6.82 -2.74
CA LYS A 376 5.67 5.50 -3.17
C LYS A 376 5.66 4.43 -2.06
N MET A 377 5.41 4.84 -0.82
CA MET A 377 5.22 3.94 0.34
C MET A 377 3.75 3.58 0.54
N ASP A 378 2.83 4.30 -0.12
CA ASP A 378 1.42 3.95 -0.16
C ASP A 378 1.16 3.01 -1.32
N ASN A 379 0.20 2.10 -1.15
CA ASN A 379 -0.21 1.21 -2.23
C ASN A 379 -0.74 2.04 -3.41
N ILE A 380 -0.28 1.72 -4.63
CA ILE A 380 -0.61 2.43 -5.88
C ILE A 380 -2.12 2.56 -6.07
N CYS A 381 -2.89 1.56 -5.64
CA CYS A 381 -4.36 1.55 -5.76
C CYS A 381 -5.05 2.68 -4.96
N THR A 382 -4.35 3.31 -4.00
CA THR A 382 -4.87 4.43 -3.18
C THR A 382 -4.67 5.80 -3.85
N THR A 383 -3.98 5.84 -5.00
CA THR A 383 -3.73 7.07 -5.75
C THR A 383 -5.06 7.65 -6.24
N LYS A 384 -5.28 8.95 -6.01
CA LYS A 384 -6.49 9.64 -6.46
C LYS A 384 -6.64 9.50 -7.98
N ILE A 385 -7.83 9.09 -8.42
CA ILE A 385 -8.24 9.10 -9.82
C ILE A 385 -8.71 10.53 -10.14
N LYS A 386 -8.24 11.10 -11.25
CA LYS A 386 -8.67 12.43 -11.68
C LYS A 386 -10.18 12.41 -11.92
N PRO A 387 -10.96 13.31 -11.31
CA PRO A 387 -12.40 13.36 -11.53
C PRO A 387 -12.65 13.64 -13.02
N ARG A 388 -13.53 12.84 -13.64
CA ARG A 388 -14.07 13.07 -14.98
C ARG A 388 -15.57 13.32 -14.87
N ILE A 389 -16.21 13.78 -15.94
CA ILE A 389 -17.66 14.05 -15.95
C ILE A 389 -18.42 12.74 -15.63
N VAL A 390 -19.08 12.70 -14.47
CA VAL A 390 -19.91 11.58 -14.00
C VAL A 390 -21.38 11.95 -14.25
N GLY A 391 -22.11 11.09 -14.97
CA GLY A 391 -23.53 11.36 -15.29
C GLY A 391 -24.11 10.56 -16.46
N GLY A 392 -23.30 9.82 -17.22
CA GLY A 392 -23.76 8.89 -18.27
C GLY A 392 -23.61 7.41 -17.90
N THR A 393 -24.30 6.52 -18.62
CA THR A 393 -24.11 5.04 -18.56
C THR A 393 -22.85 4.56 -19.31
N VAL A 394 -22.27 5.45 -20.12
CA VAL A 394 -21.08 5.19 -20.94
C VAL A 394 -19.84 5.63 -20.19
N SER A 395 -18.81 4.78 -20.21
CA SER A 395 -17.52 5.07 -19.57
C SER A 395 -16.60 5.84 -20.50
N VAL A 396 -15.67 6.60 -19.91
CA VAL A 396 -14.60 7.29 -20.65
C VAL A 396 -13.22 6.73 -20.31
N ARG A 397 -12.24 6.98 -21.18
CA ARG A 397 -10.89 6.42 -21.05
C ARG A 397 -10.28 6.73 -19.70
N GLY A 398 -9.84 5.69 -18.98
CA GLY A 398 -9.19 5.77 -17.67
C GLY A 398 -10.13 6.05 -16.49
N GLU A 399 -11.45 6.00 -16.68
CA GLU A 399 -12.42 6.13 -15.58
C GLU A 399 -12.38 4.89 -14.67
N TRP A 400 -12.24 3.71 -15.28
CA TRP A 400 -12.14 2.41 -14.61
C TRP A 400 -10.80 1.73 -14.95
N PRO A 401 -9.66 2.29 -14.52
CA PRO A 401 -8.34 1.90 -15.01
C PRO A 401 -7.91 0.49 -14.59
N TRP A 402 -8.62 -0.17 -13.68
CA TRP A 402 -8.42 -1.59 -13.35
C TRP A 402 -9.17 -2.54 -14.25
N GLN A 403 -10.20 -2.08 -14.97
CA GLN A 403 -10.98 -2.93 -15.87
C GLN A 403 -10.08 -3.44 -16.99
N ILE A 404 -10.08 -4.76 -17.18
CA ILE A 404 -9.52 -5.39 -18.38
C ILE A 404 -10.62 -6.07 -19.19
N THR A 405 -10.32 -6.27 -20.47
CA THR A 405 -11.06 -7.19 -21.33
C THR A 405 -10.18 -8.41 -21.58
N LEU A 406 -10.68 -9.57 -21.16
CA LEU A 406 -10.05 -10.86 -21.42
C LEU A 406 -10.59 -11.39 -22.74
N HIS A 407 -9.70 -11.63 -23.69
CA HIS A 407 -10.01 -12.21 -24.99
C HIS A 407 -9.48 -13.63 -25.09
N ILE A 408 -10.13 -14.42 -25.93
CA ILE A 408 -9.70 -15.76 -26.32
C ILE A 408 -9.45 -15.79 -27.84
N THR A 409 -8.47 -16.56 -28.30
CA THR A 409 -8.13 -16.68 -29.73
C THR A 409 -8.73 -17.91 -30.41
N ALA A 410 -9.17 -18.92 -29.66
CA ALA A 410 -9.79 -20.15 -30.18
C ALA A 410 -10.79 -20.73 -29.14
N PRO A 411 -11.93 -21.32 -29.54
CA PRO A 411 -12.35 -21.60 -30.92
C PRO A 411 -12.97 -20.38 -31.65
N SER A 412 -13.40 -19.34 -30.94
CA SER A 412 -13.87 -18.08 -31.53
C SER A 412 -13.05 -16.91 -30.99
N ARG A 413 -12.52 -16.07 -31.88
CA ARG A 413 -11.73 -14.88 -31.50
C ARG A 413 -12.66 -13.80 -30.97
N GLY A 414 -12.42 -13.33 -29.75
CA GLY A 414 -13.18 -12.20 -29.21
C GLY A 414 -13.13 -12.07 -27.70
N HIS A 415 -13.94 -11.16 -27.19
CA HIS A 415 -14.12 -10.93 -25.76
C HIS A 415 -14.79 -12.15 -25.10
N LEU A 416 -14.15 -12.65 -24.04
CA LEU A 416 -14.58 -13.79 -23.24
C LEU A 416 -15.19 -13.30 -21.92
N CYS A 417 -14.43 -12.53 -21.15
CA CYS A 417 -14.78 -12.08 -19.80
C CYS A 417 -14.17 -10.71 -19.46
N GLY A 418 -14.64 -10.12 -18.37
CA GLY A 418 -13.98 -9.04 -17.67
C GLY A 418 -12.88 -9.52 -16.70
N GLY A 419 -12.24 -8.57 -16.06
CA GLY A 419 -11.28 -8.82 -14.99
C GLY A 419 -10.80 -7.52 -14.36
N SER A 420 -10.04 -7.64 -13.28
CA SER A 420 -9.54 -6.50 -12.51
C SER A 420 -8.03 -6.58 -12.32
N ILE A 421 -7.31 -5.52 -12.65
CA ILE A 421 -5.89 -5.37 -12.29
C ILE A 421 -5.82 -5.22 -10.76
N ILE A 422 -5.13 -6.14 -10.10
CA ILE A 422 -4.88 -6.08 -8.64
C ILE A 422 -3.39 -5.95 -8.30
N GLY A 423 -2.52 -6.17 -9.29
CA GLY A 423 -1.07 -6.02 -9.17
C GLY A 423 -0.42 -5.88 -10.56
N ASN A 424 0.89 -5.69 -10.59
CA ASN A 424 1.62 -5.42 -11.83
C ASN A 424 1.65 -6.62 -12.78
N GLN A 425 1.54 -7.84 -12.25
CA GLN A 425 1.47 -9.09 -13.01
C GLN A 425 0.22 -9.90 -12.70
N TRP A 426 -0.79 -9.30 -12.05
CA TRP A 426 -1.91 -10.05 -11.50
C TRP A 426 -3.26 -9.44 -11.89
N ILE A 427 -4.08 -10.26 -12.55
CA ILE A 427 -5.49 -9.99 -12.79
C ILE A 427 -6.33 -10.93 -11.92
N LEU A 428 -7.37 -10.39 -11.29
CA LEU A 428 -8.40 -11.15 -10.60
C LEU A 428 -9.66 -11.23 -11.47
N THR A 429 -10.22 -12.43 -11.62
CA THR A 429 -11.41 -12.70 -12.43
C THR A 429 -12.15 -13.94 -11.90
N ALA A 430 -13.19 -14.38 -12.60
CA ALA A 430 -14.00 -15.55 -12.24
C ALA A 430 -13.36 -16.86 -12.76
N ALA A 431 -13.55 -17.95 -12.04
CA ALA A 431 -13.05 -19.27 -12.43
C ALA A 431 -13.81 -19.83 -13.64
N HIS A 432 -15.13 -19.63 -13.69
CA HIS A 432 -15.98 -20.14 -14.76
C HIS A 432 -15.64 -19.57 -16.15
N CYS A 433 -14.92 -18.45 -16.21
CA CYS A 433 -14.38 -17.92 -17.47
C CYS A 433 -13.41 -18.89 -18.16
N PHE A 434 -12.87 -19.87 -17.43
CA PHE A 434 -11.88 -20.82 -17.94
C PHE A 434 -12.45 -22.23 -18.13
N ASP A 435 -13.75 -22.41 -17.97
CA ASP A 435 -14.41 -23.69 -18.26
C ASP A 435 -14.23 -24.02 -19.76
N GLY A 436 -13.50 -25.09 -20.06
CA GLY A 436 -13.17 -25.48 -21.44
C GLY A 436 -11.98 -24.74 -22.07
N VAL A 437 -11.23 -23.94 -21.30
CA VAL A 437 -9.97 -23.33 -21.77
C VAL A 437 -8.81 -24.29 -21.53
N GLU A 438 -8.24 -24.83 -22.60
CA GLU A 438 -7.18 -25.86 -22.51
C GLU A 438 -5.79 -25.28 -22.22
N SER A 439 -5.54 -24.02 -22.55
CA SER A 439 -4.20 -23.41 -22.42
C SER A 439 -4.25 -21.91 -22.10
N PRO A 440 -3.35 -21.39 -21.25
CA PRO A 440 -3.19 -19.95 -21.07
C PRO A 440 -2.75 -19.20 -22.34
N LYS A 441 -2.10 -19.89 -23.29
CA LYS A 441 -1.52 -19.27 -24.50
C LYS A 441 -2.55 -18.69 -25.47
N ILE A 442 -3.80 -19.14 -25.39
CA ILE A 442 -4.90 -18.64 -26.23
C ILE A 442 -5.59 -17.41 -25.62
N LEU A 443 -5.14 -16.95 -24.45
CA LEU A 443 -5.70 -15.80 -23.76
C LEU A 443 -4.91 -14.53 -24.05
N ARG A 444 -5.63 -13.42 -24.24
CA ARG A 444 -5.05 -12.08 -24.40
C ARG A 444 -5.74 -11.10 -23.46
N ILE A 445 -4.96 -10.34 -22.71
CA ILE A 445 -5.49 -9.34 -21.78
C ILE A 445 -5.19 -7.95 -22.31
N TYR A 446 -6.23 -7.13 -22.44
CA TYR A 446 -6.09 -5.71 -22.80
C TYR A 446 -6.58 -4.84 -21.64
N GLY A 447 -5.75 -3.90 -21.20
CA GLY A 447 -6.09 -2.89 -20.21
C GLY A 447 -6.26 -1.51 -20.85
N GLY A 448 -7.04 -0.63 -20.21
CA GLY A 448 -7.19 0.77 -20.67
C GLY A 448 -7.95 0.95 -21.99
N ILE A 449 -8.71 -0.08 -22.39
CA ILE A 449 -9.62 -0.07 -23.54
C ILE A 449 -10.97 0.51 -23.13
N VAL A 450 -11.57 1.33 -23.99
CA VAL A 450 -12.95 1.79 -23.82
C VAL A 450 -13.87 1.11 -24.82
N ASN A 451 -13.48 1.13 -26.09
CA ASN A 451 -14.25 0.47 -27.15
C ASN A 451 -13.59 -0.84 -27.58
N GLN A 452 -14.35 -1.93 -27.69
CA GLN A 452 -13.84 -3.20 -28.23
C GLN A 452 -13.33 -3.05 -29.67
N SER A 453 -13.91 -2.14 -30.44
CA SER A 453 -13.44 -1.74 -31.79
C SER A 453 -12.07 -1.04 -31.81
N GLU A 454 -11.54 -0.60 -30.67
CA GLU A 454 -10.15 -0.11 -30.58
C GLU A 454 -9.14 -1.25 -30.71
N ILE A 455 -9.56 -2.51 -30.49
CA ILE A 455 -8.69 -3.68 -30.52
C ILE A 455 -8.56 -4.18 -31.95
N ASN A 456 -7.37 -4.03 -32.50
CA ASN A 456 -6.93 -4.57 -33.80
C ASN A 456 -5.74 -5.52 -33.62
N GLU A 457 -5.14 -5.98 -34.72
CA GLU A 457 -4.05 -6.97 -34.66
C GLU A 457 -2.75 -6.41 -34.06
N ASP A 458 -2.52 -5.12 -34.21
CA ASP A 458 -1.34 -4.40 -33.71
C ASP A 458 -1.52 -3.93 -32.26
N THR A 459 -2.71 -4.11 -31.67
CA THR A 459 -3.01 -3.63 -30.32
C THR A 459 -2.18 -4.43 -29.31
N PRO A 460 -1.34 -3.77 -28.49
CA PRO A 460 -0.54 -4.46 -27.49
C PRO A 460 -1.44 -5.16 -26.45
N PHE A 461 -1.09 -6.38 -26.11
CA PHE A 461 -1.77 -7.19 -25.09
C PHE A 461 -0.76 -7.81 -24.12
N PHE A 462 -1.26 -8.22 -22.97
CA PHE A 462 -0.52 -9.05 -22.02
C PHE A 462 -0.90 -10.51 -22.24
N GLY A 463 0.11 -11.36 -22.47
CA GLY A 463 -0.05 -12.82 -22.46
C GLY A 463 -0.24 -13.35 -21.05
N VAL A 464 -0.88 -14.51 -20.93
CA VAL A 464 -1.11 -15.19 -19.65
C VAL A 464 -0.10 -16.31 -19.48
N GLN A 465 0.74 -16.19 -18.45
CA GLN A 465 1.72 -17.22 -18.06
C GLN A 465 1.03 -18.38 -17.35
N GLU A 466 0.12 -18.08 -16.44
CA GLU A 466 -0.49 -19.07 -15.55
C GLU A 466 -1.92 -18.67 -15.20
N ILE A 467 -2.83 -19.67 -15.19
CA ILE A 467 -4.20 -19.54 -14.69
C ILE A 467 -4.25 -20.32 -13.37
N ILE A 468 -4.57 -19.63 -12.27
CA ILE A 468 -4.71 -20.24 -10.95
C ILE A 468 -6.19 -20.20 -10.57
N ILE A 469 -6.87 -21.33 -10.73
CA ILE A 469 -8.26 -21.52 -10.30
C ILE A 469 -8.26 -22.00 -8.84
N HIS A 470 -9.24 -21.56 -8.06
CA HIS A 470 -9.40 -22.08 -6.69
C HIS A 470 -9.65 -23.58 -6.71
N ASP A 471 -8.89 -24.34 -5.92
CA ASP A 471 -8.93 -25.82 -5.83
C ASP A 471 -10.31 -26.43 -5.51
N GLN A 472 -11.16 -25.67 -4.82
CA GLN A 472 -12.52 -26.06 -4.43
C GLN A 472 -13.60 -25.63 -5.42
N TYR A 473 -13.24 -24.94 -6.50
CA TYR A 473 -14.18 -24.61 -7.58
C TYR A 473 -14.66 -25.88 -8.29
N LYS A 474 -15.96 -25.98 -8.50
CA LYS A 474 -16.61 -27.07 -9.24
C LYS A 474 -17.67 -26.55 -10.21
N MET A 475 -18.49 -25.64 -9.72
CA MET A 475 -19.56 -24.98 -10.47
C MET A 475 -19.86 -23.62 -9.85
N VAL A 476 -20.41 -22.71 -10.64
CA VAL A 476 -20.59 -21.30 -10.28
C VAL A 476 -21.45 -21.13 -9.02
N GLU A 477 -22.56 -21.87 -8.91
CA GLU A 477 -23.51 -21.78 -7.79
C GLU A 477 -22.99 -22.43 -6.50
N SER A 478 -21.89 -23.19 -6.55
CA SER A 478 -21.27 -23.79 -5.37
C SER A 478 -20.32 -22.83 -4.63
N GLY A 479 -19.99 -21.69 -5.25
CA GLY A 479 -19.00 -20.75 -4.78
C GLY A 479 -17.59 -21.07 -5.29
N TYR A 480 -16.58 -20.40 -4.71
CA TYR A 480 -15.18 -20.52 -5.14
C TYR A 480 -14.93 -20.11 -6.59
N ASP A 481 -15.85 -19.34 -7.17
CA ASP A 481 -15.74 -18.81 -8.52
C ASP A 481 -14.76 -17.62 -8.56
N ILE A 482 -13.47 -17.94 -8.46
CA ILE A 482 -12.35 -17.00 -8.41
C ILE A 482 -11.13 -17.61 -9.08
N ALA A 483 -10.46 -16.80 -9.88
CA ALA A 483 -9.20 -17.16 -10.52
C ALA A 483 -8.24 -15.97 -10.58
N LEU A 484 -6.95 -16.30 -10.55
CA LEU A 484 -5.85 -15.36 -10.78
C LEU A 484 -5.20 -15.65 -12.13
N LEU A 485 -4.91 -14.59 -12.87
CA LEU A 485 -4.08 -14.67 -14.08
C LEU A 485 -2.74 -14.01 -13.80
N LYS A 486 -1.67 -14.79 -13.97
CA LYS A 486 -0.30 -14.26 -13.94
C LYS A 486 0.10 -13.79 -15.33
N LEU A 487 0.47 -12.53 -15.47
CA LEU A 487 0.90 -11.96 -16.74
C LEU A 487 2.34 -12.37 -17.07
N GLU A 488 2.61 -12.70 -18.33
CA GLU A 488 3.97 -12.99 -18.83
C GLU A 488 4.90 -11.78 -18.69
N THR A 489 4.35 -10.57 -18.88
CA THR A 489 5.07 -9.30 -18.75
C THR A 489 4.39 -8.39 -17.73
N SER A 490 5.19 -7.66 -16.96
CA SER A 490 4.68 -6.73 -15.96
C SER A 490 4.07 -5.48 -16.61
N MET A 491 2.89 -5.09 -16.14
CA MET A 491 2.19 -3.89 -16.57
C MET A 491 2.86 -2.63 -16.01
N ASN A 492 3.04 -1.65 -16.89
CA ASN A 492 3.42 -0.30 -16.50
C ASN A 492 2.15 0.53 -16.22
N TYR A 493 2.02 1.02 -14.99
CA TYR A 493 0.83 1.78 -14.62
C TYR A 493 0.78 3.15 -15.28
N THR A 494 -0.40 3.52 -15.77
CA THR A 494 -0.69 4.80 -16.43
C THR A 494 -2.02 5.38 -15.91
N ASP A 495 -2.43 6.57 -16.34
CA ASP A 495 -3.79 7.07 -16.02
C ASP A 495 -4.91 6.19 -16.62
N SER A 496 -4.60 5.24 -17.52
CA SER A 496 -5.57 4.32 -18.13
C SER A 496 -5.47 2.87 -17.64
N GLN A 497 -4.41 2.51 -16.91
CA GLN A 497 -4.15 1.14 -16.45
C GLN A 497 -3.54 1.19 -15.05
N ARG A 498 -4.32 0.87 -14.01
CA ARG A 498 -3.92 0.92 -12.59
C ARG A 498 -4.64 -0.14 -11.77
N PRO A 499 -4.06 -0.59 -10.65
CA PRO A 499 -4.71 -1.57 -9.80
C PRO A 499 -5.87 -0.95 -9.01
N ILE A 500 -6.89 -1.76 -8.74
CA ILE A 500 -7.91 -1.50 -7.70
C ILE A 500 -7.46 -2.09 -6.37
N CYS A 501 -7.83 -1.48 -5.25
CA CYS A 501 -7.47 -2.02 -3.94
C CYS A 501 -8.32 -3.26 -3.64
N LEU A 502 -7.71 -4.27 -3.05
CA LEU A 502 -8.47 -5.32 -2.37
C LEU A 502 -9.06 -4.75 -1.07
N PRO A 503 -10.27 -5.18 -0.66
CA PRO A 503 -10.81 -4.85 0.66
C PRO A 503 -9.83 -5.28 1.76
N SER A 504 -9.75 -4.54 2.86
CA SER A 504 -9.00 -5.03 4.03
C SER A 504 -9.84 -6.05 4.81
N LYS A 505 -9.19 -7.03 5.42
CA LYS A 505 -9.84 -7.92 6.40
C LYS A 505 -10.44 -7.15 7.58
N GLY A 506 -9.82 -6.03 7.95
CA GLY A 506 -10.33 -5.12 8.99
C GLY A 506 -11.57 -4.32 8.58
N ASP A 507 -11.93 -4.32 7.29
CA ASP A 507 -13.08 -3.60 6.73
C ASP A 507 -14.31 -4.52 6.52
N ARG A 508 -14.34 -5.71 7.14
CA ARG A 508 -15.45 -6.68 6.99
C ARG A 508 -16.85 -6.14 7.31
N ASN A 509 -16.92 -5.14 8.19
CA ASN A 509 -18.18 -4.52 8.63
C ASN A 509 -18.44 -3.17 7.95
N VAL A 510 -17.62 -2.79 6.96
CA VAL A 510 -17.84 -1.54 6.22
C VAL A 510 -19.08 -1.69 5.33
N ILE A 511 -19.98 -0.73 5.46
CA ILE A 511 -21.15 -0.61 4.59
C ILE A 511 -20.73 0.23 3.38
N TYR A 512 -20.73 -0.40 2.21
CA TYR A 512 -20.46 0.28 0.94
C TYR A 512 -21.78 0.76 0.34
N ASN A 513 -21.87 2.08 0.12
CA ASN A 513 -23.07 2.72 -0.43
C ASN A 513 -22.88 3.27 -1.85
N ASP A 514 -21.65 3.27 -2.36
CA ASP A 514 -21.27 3.80 -3.68
C ASP A 514 -20.58 2.67 -4.45
N CYS A 515 -21.36 1.80 -5.08
CA CYS A 515 -20.90 0.59 -5.75
C CYS A 515 -21.29 0.58 -7.23
N TRP A 516 -20.36 0.15 -8.07
CA TRP A 516 -20.47 0.20 -9.52
C TRP A 516 -20.04 -1.13 -10.13
N VAL A 517 -20.77 -1.56 -11.15
CA VAL A 517 -20.36 -2.63 -12.05
C VAL A 517 -19.97 -2.06 -13.39
N THR A 518 -18.95 -2.67 -13.99
CA THR A 518 -18.41 -2.26 -15.29
C THR A 518 -18.13 -3.47 -16.17
N GLY A 519 -18.37 -3.30 -17.47
CA GLY A 519 -18.08 -4.35 -18.44
C GLY A 519 -18.69 -4.08 -19.82
N TRP A 520 -18.49 -5.04 -20.71
CA TRP A 520 -18.98 -5.01 -22.10
C TRP A 520 -20.11 -6.00 -22.34
N GLY A 521 -20.68 -6.55 -21.27
CA GLY A 521 -21.76 -7.51 -21.32
C GLY A 521 -23.06 -6.94 -21.88
N TYR A 522 -24.03 -7.83 -21.99
CA TYR A 522 -25.29 -7.56 -22.66
C TYR A 522 -26.13 -6.56 -21.86
N THR A 523 -26.69 -5.54 -22.53
CA THR A 523 -27.61 -4.62 -21.84
C THR A 523 -29.03 -5.18 -21.68
N LYS A 524 -29.33 -6.30 -22.35
CA LYS A 524 -30.61 -7.04 -22.29
C LYS A 524 -30.34 -8.54 -22.44
N LEU A 525 -31.23 -9.38 -21.90
CA LEU A 525 -31.10 -10.86 -21.88
C LEU A 525 -30.78 -11.55 -23.24
N ARG A 526 -31.09 -10.88 -24.36
CA ARG A 526 -30.88 -11.34 -25.75
C ARG A 526 -30.16 -10.28 -26.60
N ASP A 527 -29.18 -9.60 -26.03
CA ASP A 527 -28.38 -8.59 -26.72
C ASP A 527 -27.05 -9.16 -27.23
N SER A 528 -26.19 -8.32 -27.78
CA SER A 528 -24.79 -8.63 -28.12
C SER A 528 -23.84 -7.89 -27.18
N ILE A 529 -22.56 -8.29 -27.17
CA ILE A 529 -21.48 -7.58 -26.47
C ILE A 529 -21.49 -6.12 -26.93
N LYS A 530 -21.41 -5.18 -25.98
CA LYS A 530 -21.35 -3.76 -26.30
C LYS A 530 -19.95 -3.38 -26.77
N ASN A 531 -19.91 -2.47 -27.75
CA ASN A 531 -18.65 -1.90 -28.19
C ASN A 531 -18.01 -1.08 -27.06
N THR A 532 -18.74 -0.11 -26.52
CA THR A 532 -18.23 0.81 -25.49
C THR A 532 -18.44 0.26 -24.08
N LEU A 533 -17.45 0.42 -23.21
CA LEU A 533 -17.50 0.03 -21.80
C LEU A 533 -18.66 0.70 -21.07
N GLN A 534 -19.53 -0.11 -20.48
CA GLN A 534 -20.68 0.36 -19.70
C GLN A 534 -20.32 0.48 -18.22
N LYS A 535 -21.05 1.34 -17.51
CA LYS A 535 -21.01 1.45 -16.04
C LYS A 535 -22.42 1.57 -15.49
N ALA A 536 -22.67 0.92 -14.36
CA ALA A 536 -23.93 1.05 -13.65
C ALA A 536 -23.68 1.09 -12.14
N GLU A 537 -24.19 2.12 -11.49
CA GLU A 537 -24.30 2.16 -10.03
C GLU A 537 -25.38 1.16 -9.59
N ILE A 538 -25.04 0.29 -8.64
CA ILE A 538 -25.93 -0.72 -8.08
C ILE A 538 -25.76 -0.83 -6.56
N PRO A 539 -26.85 -0.99 -5.79
CA PRO A 539 -26.78 -1.14 -4.35
C PRO A 539 -26.41 -2.58 -3.96
N LEU A 540 -25.71 -2.73 -2.84
CA LEU A 540 -25.52 -4.03 -2.22
C LEU A 540 -26.84 -4.53 -1.60
N VAL A 541 -27.04 -5.84 -1.63
CA VAL A 541 -28.17 -6.54 -1.04
C VAL A 541 -27.64 -7.52 0.00
N SER A 542 -28.29 -7.61 1.16
CA SER A 542 -27.87 -8.53 2.22
C SER A 542 -27.97 -9.98 1.75
N ASN A 543 -27.11 -10.86 2.27
CA ASN A 543 -27.15 -12.27 1.90
C ASN A 543 -28.47 -12.93 2.31
N GLU A 544 -29.12 -12.46 3.38
CA GLU A 544 -30.44 -12.94 3.82
C GLU A 544 -31.52 -12.60 2.78
N GLU A 545 -31.55 -11.34 2.33
CA GLU A 545 -32.51 -10.91 1.30
C GLU A 545 -32.23 -11.60 -0.04
N CYS A 546 -30.96 -11.76 -0.40
CA CYS A 546 -30.56 -12.49 -1.61
C CYS A 546 -30.96 -13.97 -1.55
N GLN A 547 -30.77 -14.63 -0.40
CA GLN A 547 -31.17 -16.01 -0.18
C GLN A 547 -32.70 -16.19 -0.27
N ALA A 548 -33.48 -15.22 0.22
CA ALA A 548 -34.94 -15.25 0.11
C ALA A 548 -35.42 -15.23 -1.36
N ARG A 549 -34.65 -14.59 -2.24
CA ARG A 549 -34.92 -14.47 -3.69
C ARG A 549 -34.43 -15.70 -4.47
N TYR A 550 -33.33 -16.32 -4.06
CA TYR A 550 -32.77 -17.53 -4.69
C TYR A 550 -33.06 -18.80 -3.88
N ARG A 551 -34.29 -19.31 -3.93
CA ARG A 551 -34.69 -20.48 -3.12
C ARG A 551 -34.04 -21.82 -3.52
N LYS A 552 -33.62 -21.95 -4.78
CA LYS A 552 -33.04 -23.19 -5.32
C LYS A 552 -31.54 -23.30 -5.09
N HIS A 553 -30.88 -22.19 -4.79
CA HIS A 553 -29.42 -22.10 -4.67
C HIS A 553 -29.06 -21.57 -3.28
N LYS A 554 -27.96 -22.07 -2.71
CA LYS A 554 -27.49 -21.61 -1.41
C LYS A 554 -26.55 -20.42 -1.59
N ILE A 555 -26.95 -19.25 -1.09
CA ILE A 555 -26.11 -18.06 -1.00
C ILE A 555 -25.20 -18.23 0.22
N THR A 556 -23.91 -18.44 -0.03
CA THR A 556 -22.92 -18.64 1.04
C THR A 556 -22.36 -17.31 1.54
N ASN A 557 -21.66 -17.31 2.67
CA ASN A 557 -20.94 -16.14 3.17
C ASN A 557 -19.73 -15.74 2.29
N LYS A 558 -19.35 -16.59 1.32
CA LYS A 558 -18.33 -16.34 0.29
C LYS A 558 -18.91 -15.69 -0.97
N MET A 559 -20.21 -15.40 -0.97
CA MET A 559 -20.90 -14.65 -2.00
C MET A 559 -21.42 -13.33 -1.43
N ILE A 560 -21.61 -12.36 -2.32
CA ILE A 560 -22.28 -11.09 -2.05
C ILE A 560 -23.23 -10.78 -3.21
N CYS A 561 -24.34 -10.11 -2.92
CA CYS A 561 -25.33 -9.78 -3.93
C CYS A 561 -25.47 -8.27 -4.12
N ALA A 562 -25.79 -7.86 -5.34
CA ALA A 562 -26.02 -6.46 -5.65
C ALA A 562 -27.08 -6.32 -6.76
N GLY A 563 -27.88 -5.26 -6.67
CA GLY A 563 -28.96 -4.99 -7.63
C GLY A 563 -30.17 -4.34 -6.99
N TYR A 564 -30.95 -3.64 -7.81
CA TYR A 564 -32.17 -2.97 -7.36
C TYR A 564 -33.31 -3.96 -7.15
N SER A 565 -34.19 -3.64 -6.19
CA SER A 565 -35.37 -4.46 -5.90
C SER A 565 -36.31 -4.52 -7.11
N GLU A 566 -36.40 -3.40 -7.83
CA GLU A 566 -37.22 -3.17 -9.02
C GLU A 566 -36.63 -3.82 -10.28
N GLY A 567 -35.34 -4.20 -10.24
CA GLY A 567 -34.58 -4.66 -11.39
C GLY A 567 -34.04 -3.51 -12.24
N GLY A 568 -33.83 -3.74 -13.54
CA GLY A 568 -33.43 -2.75 -14.54
C GLY A 568 -31.92 -2.52 -14.68
N LYS A 569 -31.14 -2.62 -13.60
CA LYS A 569 -29.66 -2.52 -13.63
C LYS A 569 -29.03 -3.75 -12.99
N ASP A 570 -28.16 -4.42 -13.73
CA ASP A 570 -27.47 -5.64 -13.30
C ASP A 570 -26.25 -5.91 -14.20
N ALA A 571 -25.33 -6.75 -13.73
CA ALA A 571 -24.33 -7.37 -14.59
C ALA A 571 -25.01 -8.45 -15.45
N CYS A 572 -24.49 -8.69 -16.66
CA CYS A 572 -25.08 -9.66 -17.57
C CYS A 572 -24.03 -10.52 -18.27
N LYS A 573 -24.46 -11.36 -19.22
CA LYS A 573 -23.56 -12.18 -20.05
C LYS A 573 -22.51 -11.29 -20.72
N GLY A 574 -21.23 -11.63 -20.55
CA GLY A 574 -20.08 -10.84 -20.99
C GLY A 574 -19.51 -9.89 -19.93
N ASP A 575 -20.15 -9.75 -18.77
CA ASP A 575 -19.57 -9.07 -17.60
C ASP A 575 -18.92 -10.05 -16.61
N SER A 576 -19.01 -11.36 -16.89
CA SER A 576 -18.39 -12.43 -16.10
C SER A 576 -16.94 -12.13 -15.76
N GLY A 577 -16.57 -12.31 -14.50
CA GLY A 577 -15.22 -11.99 -14.02
C GLY A 577 -14.93 -10.49 -13.86
N GLY A 578 -15.84 -9.62 -14.27
CA GLY A 578 -15.75 -8.17 -14.10
C GLY A 578 -15.88 -7.71 -12.65
N PRO A 579 -15.53 -6.46 -12.35
CA PRO A 579 -15.50 -5.93 -10.99
C PRO A 579 -16.87 -5.44 -10.51
N LEU A 580 -17.19 -5.76 -9.26
CA LEU A 580 -18.05 -4.95 -8.40
C LEU A 580 -17.16 -3.99 -7.59
N SER A 581 -17.02 -2.77 -8.08
CA SER A 581 -16.13 -1.74 -7.54
C SER A 581 -16.88 -0.81 -6.60
N CYS A 582 -16.49 -0.73 -5.34
CA CYS A 582 -17.11 0.19 -4.38
C CYS A 582 -16.16 1.27 -3.92
N LYS A 583 -16.60 2.53 -3.98
CA LYS A 583 -15.85 3.68 -3.49
C LYS A 583 -16.16 3.90 -2.02
N HIS A 584 -15.11 3.96 -1.21
CA HIS A 584 -15.23 4.28 0.21
C HIS A 584 -14.06 5.17 0.63
N ASN A 585 -14.35 6.31 1.26
CA ASN A 585 -13.33 7.28 1.70
C ASN A 585 -12.32 7.68 0.59
N GLN A 586 -12.83 7.92 -0.62
CA GLN A 586 -12.06 8.29 -1.83
C GLN A 586 -11.16 7.19 -2.43
N VAL A 587 -11.21 5.96 -1.91
CA VAL A 587 -10.49 4.79 -2.46
C VAL A 587 -11.48 3.79 -3.05
N TRP A 588 -11.12 3.18 -4.17
CA TRP A 588 -11.90 2.15 -4.83
C TRP A 588 -11.47 0.76 -4.37
N HIS A 589 -12.44 -0.07 -4.00
CA HIS A 589 -12.23 -1.43 -3.52
C HIS A 589 -12.93 -2.43 -4.42
N LEU A 590 -12.26 -3.54 -4.74
CA LEU A 590 -12.86 -4.67 -5.46
C LEU A 590 -13.63 -5.54 -4.47
N VAL A 591 -14.90 -5.21 -4.24
CA VAL A 591 -15.73 -5.89 -3.23
C VAL A 591 -16.25 -7.23 -3.75
N GLY A 592 -16.53 -7.32 -5.05
CA GLY A 592 -17.02 -8.53 -5.68
C GLY A 592 -16.46 -8.78 -7.07
N ILE A 593 -16.56 -10.02 -7.51
CA ILE A 593 -16.28 -10.46 -8.89
C ILE A 593 -17.59 -10.99 -9.46
N THR A 594 -18.02 -10.50 -10.63
CA THR A 594 -19.24 -10.96 -11.30
C THR A 594 -19.19 -12.46 -11.54
N SER A 595 -20.13 -13.20 -10.95
CA SER A 595 -20.15 -14.66 -10.97
C SER A 595 -21.37 -15.18 -11.73
N TRP A 596 -22.58 -15.01 -11.19
CA TRP A 596 -23.81 -15.51 -11.81
C TRP A 596 -25.05 -14.67 -11.47
N GLY A 597 -26.13 -14.91 -12.21
CA GLY A 597 -27.46 -14.33 -11.96
C GLY A 597 -28.54 -15.07 -12.74
N GLU A 598 -29.78 -15.12 -12.22
CA GLU A 598 -30.92 -15.63 -12.99
C GLU A 598 -31.45 -14.53 -13.94
N GLY A 599 -30.92 -14.52 -15.16
CA GLY A 599 -31.22 -13.47 -16.12
C GLY A 599 -30.39 -12.21 -15.88
N CYS A 600 -30.87 -11.05 -16.36
CA CYS A 600 -30.19 -9.77 -16.23
C CYS A 600 -31.22 -8.67 -15.98
N GLY A 601 -31.08 -7.96 -14.86
CA GLY A 601 -31.93 -6.83 -14.53
C GLY A 601 -33.40 -7.20 -14.26
N GLN A 602 -33.65 -8.45 -13.86
CA GLN A 602 -35.00 -8.88 -13.52
C GLN A 602 -35.41 -8.34 -12.15
N ARG A 603 -36.69 -7.93 -12.05
CA ARG A 603 -37.26 -7.54 -10.76
C ARG A 603 -37.14 -8.70 -9.78
N GLY A 604 -36.70 -8.40 -8.55
CA GLY A 604 -36.61 -9.44 -7.54
C GLY A 604 -35.34 -10.32 -7.63
N ARG A 605 -34.44 -10.14 -8.62
CA ARG A 605 -33.29 -11.03 -8.84
C ARG A 605 -31.97 -10.23 -8.91
N PRO A 606 -31.26 -10.07 -7.78
CA PRO A 606 -29.97 -9.40 -7.77
C PRO A 606 -28.89 -10.29 -8.41
N GLY A 607 -27.87 -9.70 -9.00
CA GLY A 607 -26.67 -10.42 -9.41
C GLY A 607 -25.90 -10.96 -8.21
N VAL A 608 -25.25 -12.11 -8.38
CA VAL A 608 -24.44 -12.78 -7.36
C VAL A 608 -22.98 -12.70 -7.75
N TYR A 609 -22.16 -12.30 -6.79
CA TYR A 609 -20.74 -12.01 -6.96
C TYR A 609 -19.93 -12.83 -5.96
N THR A 610 -18.71 -13.20 -6.33
CA THR A 610 -17.76 -13.77 -5.39
C THR A 610 -17.31 -12.69 -4.42
N ASN A 611 -17.42 -12.94 -3.11
CA ASN A 611 -17.09 -11.98 -2.06
C ASN A 611 -15.57 -11.95 -1.80
N VAL A 612 -14.87 -10.98 -2.39
CA VAL A 612 -13.41 -10.91 -2.43
C VAL A 612 -12.77 -10.90 -1.04
N VAL A 613 -13.42 -10.28 -0.04
CA VAL A 613 -12.88 -10.22 1.34
C VAL A 613 -12.68 -11.60 1.96
N LYS A 614 -13.42 -12.62 1.50
CA LYS A 614 -13.32 -14.00 1.98
C LYS A 614 -12.21 -14.80 1.32
N TYR A 615 -11.58 -14.25 0.28
CA TYR A 615 -10.51 -14.90 -0.48
C TYR A 615 -9.16 -14.18 -0.35
N LEU A 616 -9.06 -13.16 0.52
CA LEU A 616 -7.82 -12.39 0.69
C LEU A 616 -6.61 -13.27 1.05
N ASP A 617 -6.79 -14.24 1.95
CA ASP A 617 -5.71 -15.18 2.29
C ASP A 617 -5.22 -15.97 1.09
N TRP A 618 -6.16 -16.52 0.32
CA TRP A 618 -5.85 -17.25 -0.90
C TRP A 618 -5.14 -16.36 -1.93
N ILE A 619 -5.63 -15.13 -2.15
CA ILE A 619 -5.01 -14.18 -3.08
C ILE A 619 -3.58 -13.85 -2.63
N LEU A 620 -3.37 -13.52 -1.35
CA LEU A 620 -2.06 -13.14 -0.81
C LEU A 620 -1.08 -14.31 -0.75
N GLU A 621 -1.55 -15.53 -0.53
CA GLU A 621 -0.76 -16.76 -0.59
C GLU A 621 -0.26 -17.00 -2.02
N LYS A 622 -1.16 -16.96 -3.02
CA LYS A 622 -0.81 -17.24 -4.42
C LYS A 622 0.04 -16.16 -5.07
N THR A 623 -0.15 -14.90 -4.67
CA THR A 623 0.62 -13.77 -5.23
C THR A 623 1.95 -13.49 -4.51
N GLN A 624 2.14 -14.05 -3.31
CA GLN A 624 3.32 -13.89 -2.43
C GLN A 624 3.57 -12.45 -1.91
N SER A 625 3.10 -11.42 -2.62
CA SER A 625 2.82 -10.03 -2.19
C SER A 625 2.27 -9.25 -3.40
N LEU A 626 1.25 -8.40 -3.20
CA LEU A 626 0.71 -7.48 -4.22
C LEU A 626 1.39 -6.11 -4.21
#